data_AF-A0A6J4YCQ3-F1
#
_entry.id   AF-A0A6J4YCQ3-F1
#
_cell.length_a   1.000
_cell.length_b   1.000
_cell.length_c   1.000
_cell.angle_alpha   90.00
_cell.angle_beta   90.00
_cell.angle_gamma   90.00
#
_symmetry.space_group_name_H-M   'P 1'
#
loop_
_entity.id
_entity.type
_entity.pdbx_description
1 polymer ?
#
loop_
_entity_poly.entity_id
_entity_poly.type
_entity_poly.pdbx_seq_one_letter_code
_entity_poly.pdbx_strand_id
1 'polypeptide(L)'
;MKKNLLLNPHQFEQTAPDKKTQGLFEETIEFFEHKGNFSMRIDSNKRRMPTDYYQFIKESGLFATLLTPAGYGDEDARWDHYRLSAFRVDA
;
A
#
# COMPACT_ATOMS: atom_id res chain seq x y z
N MET A 1 -3.09 29.50 3.30
CA MET A 1 -1.77 28.83 3.31
C MET A 1 -1.46 28.39 1.89
N LYS A 2 -0.32 28.81 1.31
CA LYS A 2 0.12 28.30 0.01
C LYS A 2 0.44 26.81 0.18
N LYS A 3 -0.20 25.95 -0.61
CA LYS A 3 0.19 24.54 -0.73
C LYS A 3 1.65 24.53 -1.15
N ASN A 4 2.54 23.96 -0.35
CA ASN A 4 3.94 23.82 -0.73
C ASN A 4 3.98 23.05 -2.05
N LEU A 5 4.56 23.65 -3.08
CA LEU A 5 4.70 23.04 -4.41
C LEU A 5 5.84 21.98 -4.43
N LEU A 6 6.55 21.85 -3.30
CA LEU A 6 7.57 20.84 -3.12
C LEU A 6 6.88 19.53 -2.74
N LEU A 7 7.01 18.53 -3.61
CA LEU A 7 6.68 17.15 -3.28
C LEU A 7 7.54 16.76 -2.07
N ASN A 8 6.91 16.54 -0.92
CA ASN A 8 7.59 15.98 0.23
C ASN A 8 7.43 14.46 0.14
N PRO A 9 8.47 13.71 -0.26
CA PRO A 9 8.38 12.25 -0.41
C PRO A 9 8.09 11.55 0.93
N HIS A 10 8.33 12.22 2.07
CA HIS A 10 7.99 11.71 3.39
C HIS A 10 6.56 12.00 3.83
N GLN A 11 5.76 12.70 3.02
CA GLN A 11 4.36 12.97 3.31
C GLN A 11 3.47 12.40 2.21
N PHE A 12 2.81 11.29 2.55
CA PHE A 12 1.72 10.76 1.74
C PHE A 12 0.51 11.70 1.86
N GLU A 13 0.42 12.69 0.96
CA GLU A 13 -0.71 13.65 0.91
C GLU A 13 -1.93 13.12 0.13
N GLN A 14 -1.89 11.87 -0.36
CA GLN A 14 -2.91 11.35 -1.25
C GLN A 14 -4.10 10.81 -0.45
N THR A 15 -5.25 11.46 -0.60
CA THR A 15 -6.50 11.03 0.02
C THR A 15 -7.13 9.91 -0.80
N ALA A 16 -7.34 8.75 -0.19
CA ALA A 16 -8.08 7.66 -0.79
C ALA A 16 -9.57 7.99 -0.92
N PRO A 17 -10.31 7.36 -1.86
CA PRO A 17 -11.74 7.63 -2.06
C PRO A 17 -12.62 7.22 -0.87
N ASP A 18 -12.12 6.39 0.04
CA ASP A 18 -12.82 5.93 1.23
C ASP A 18 -11.83 5.63 2.38
N LYS A 19 -12.37 5.58 3.60
CA LYS A 19 -11.57 5.39 4.84
C LYS A 19 -10.91 4.02 4.93
N LYS A 20 -11.54 2.97 4.39
CA LYS A 20 -10.99 1.60 4.40
C LYS A 20 -9.72 1.56 3.55
N THR A 21 -9.78 2.14 2.36
CA THR A 21 -8.62 2.27 1.46
C THR A 21 -7.55 3.15 2.07
N GLN A 22 -7.91 4.27 2.72
CA GLN A 22 -6.96 5.15 3.39
C GLN A 22 -6.18 4.42 4.50
N GLY A 23 -6.88 3.68 5.36
CA GLY A 23 -6.25 2.90 6.44
C GLY A 23 -5.29 1.84 5.90
N LEU A 24 -5.69 1.12 4.84
CA LEU A 24 -4.81 0.14 4.19
C LEU A 24 -3.53 0.79 3.63
N PHE A 25 -3.61 2.00 3.10
CA PHE A 25 -2.43 2.72 2.61
C PHE A 25 -1.50 3.10 3.76
N GLU A 26 -2.04 3.61 4.86
CA GLU A 26 -1.29 3.96 6.07
C GLU A 26 -0.60 2.72 6.68
N GLU A 27 -1.31 1.60 6.83
CA GLU A 27 -0.74 0.32 7.29
C GLU A 27 0.35 -0.19 6.35
N THR A 28 0.17 -0.05 5.04
CA THR A 28 1.18 -0.49 4.07
C THR A 28 2.43 0.38 4.12
N ILE A 29 2.28 1.69 4.29
CA ILE A 29 3.40 2.61 4.51
C ILE A 29 4.16 2.20 5.78
N GLU A 30 3.44 2.00 6.89
CA GLU A 30 4.04 1.59 8.16
C GLU A 30 4.81 0.27 8.04
N PHE A 31 4.28 -0.73 7.32
CA PHE A 31 4.96 -1.99 7.05
C PHE A 31 6.32 -1.77 6.37
N PHE A 32 6.37 -0.96 5.32
CA PHE A 32 7.61 -0.73 4.58
C PHE A 32 8.61 0.15 5.33
N GLU A 33 8.13 1.16 6.07
CA GLU A 33 8.97 1.98 6.96
C GLU A 33 9.60 1.12 8.07
N HIS A 34 8.83 0.19 8.65
CA HIS A 34 9.34 -0.74 9.65
C HIS A 34 10.36 -1.73 9.06
N LYS A 35 10.09 -2.29 7.87
CA LYS A 35 10.98 -3.24 7.20
C LYS A 35 12.29 -2.58 6.75
N GLY A 36 12.19 -1.39 6.19
CA GLY A 36 13.29 -0.55 5.75
C GLY A 36 14.03 -1.03 4.48
N ASN A 37 14.55 -0.06 3.72
CA ASN A 37 15.26 -0.28 2.46
C ASN A 37 16.50 -1.19 2.58
N PHE A 38 17.20 -1.15 3.72
CA PHE A 38 18.38 -2.00 3.94
C PHE A 38 18.01 -3.49 3.98
N SER A 39 16.97 -3.84 4.73
CA SER A 39 16.50 -5.23 4.86
C SER A 39 16.03 -5.78 3.51
N MET A 40 15.20 -5.00 2.81
CA MET A 40 14.70 -5.35 1.49
C MET A 40 15.82 -5.60 0.47
N ARG A 41 16.88 -4.77 0.51
CA ARG A 41 18.05 -4.95 -0.36
C ARG A 41 18.79 -6.26 -0.07
N ILE A 42 18.94 -6.63 1.20
CA ILE A 42 19.55 -7.91 1.58
C ILE A 42 18.69 -9.09 1.10
N ASP A 43 17.38 -9.00 1.26
CA ASP A 43 16.45 -10.05 0.83
C ASP A 43 16.47 -10.24 -0.69
N SER A 44 16.47 -9.14 -1.44
CA SER A 44 16.61 -9.15 -2.90
C SER A 44 17.93 -9.78 -3.35
N ASN A 45 19.06 -9.34 -2.78
CA ASN A 45 20.38 -9.88 -3.10
C ASN A 45 20.51 -11.39 -2.80
N LYS A 46 19.81 -11.85 -1.76
CA LYS A 46 19.80 -13.26 -1.34
C LYS A 46 18.68 -14.08 -1.97
N ARG A 47 17.84 -13.48 -2.83
CA ARG A 47 16.65 -14.11 -3.44
C ARG A 47 15.75 -14.76 -2.40
N ARG A 48 15.61 -14.12 -1.25
CA ARG A 48 14.74 -14.61 -0.17
C ARG A 48 13.29 -14.40 -0.54
N MET A 49 12.47 -15.37 -0.18
CA MET A 49 11.03 -15.26 -0.29
C MET A 49 10.51 -14.23 0.73
N PRO A 50 9.71 -13.23 0.34
CA PRO A 50 9.20 -12.19 1.25
C PRO A 50 7.99 -12.70 2.04
N THR A 51 8.20 -13.68 2.92
CA THR A 51 7.13 -14.33 3.69
C THR A 51 6.43 -13.39 4.67
N ASP A 52 7.16 -12.40 5.17
CA ASP A 52 6.63 -11.33 6.02
C ASP A 52 5.60 -10.46 5.28
N TYR A 53 5.88 -10.11 4.02
CA TYR A 53 4.94 -9.36 3.18
C TYR A 53 3.71 -10.20 2.83
N TYR A 54 3.86 -11.51 2.61
CA TYR A 54 2.71 -12.40 2.39
C TYR A 54 1.81 -12.49 3.62
N GLN A 55 2.41 -12.56 4.82
CA GLN A 55 1.66 -12.52 6.06
C GLN A 55 0.91 -11.19 6.21
N PHE A 56 1.59 -10.07 5.95
CA PHE A 56 0.98 -8.75 5.94
C PHE A 56 -0.20 -8.64 4.96
N ILE A 57 -0.05 -9.08 3.71
CA ILE A 57 -1.15 -9.07 2.72
C ILE A 57 -2.36 -9.86 3.23
N LYS A 58 -2.10 -11.02 3.85
CA LYS A 58 -3.15 -11.89 4.37
C LYS A 58 -3.89 -11.26 5.54
N GLU A 59 -3.17 -10.65 6.48
CA GLU A 59 -3.72 -10.06 7.69
C GLU A 59 -4.46 -8.74 7.42
N SER A 60 -3.87 -7.87 6.59
CA SER A 60 -4.49 -6.59 6.20
C SER A 60 -5.66 -6.74 5.24
N GLY A 61 -5.72 -7.84 4.47
CA GLY A 61 -6.69 -7.97 3.38
C GLY A 61 -6.44 -7.01 2.22
N LEU A 62 -5.20 -6.49 2.08
CA LEU A 62 -4.81 -5.51 1.07
C LEU A 62 -5.25 -5.92 -0.35
N PHE A 63 -4.91 -7.15 -0.76
CA PHE A 63 -5.24 -7.62 -2.10
C PHE A 63 -6.71 -7.95 -2.27
N ALA A 64 -7.37 -8.48 -1.24
CA ALA A 64 -8.81 -8.73 -1.28
C ALA A 64 -9.58 -7.41 -1.50
N THR A 65 -9.12 -6.32 -0.89
CA THR A 65 -9.76 -5.01 -1.01
C THR A 65 -9.47 -4.32 -2.33
N LEU A 66 -8.22 -4.36 -2.82
CA LEU A 66 -7.79 -3.56 -3.98
C LEU A 66 -7.90 -4.32 -5.32
N LEU A 67 -7.84 -5.65 -5.30
CA LEU A 67 -7.65 -6.48 -6.50
C LEU A 67 -8.82 -7.44 -6.75
N THR A 68 -9.92 -7.34 -6.02
CA THR A 68 -11.10 -8.19 -6.23
C THR A 68 -12.16 -7.45 -7.07
N PRO A 69 -12.55 -7.99 -8.24
CA PRO A 69 -13.63 -7.42 -9.04
C PRO A 69 -14.99 -7.50 -8.33
N ALA A 70 -15.92 -6.64 -8.74
CA ALA A 70 -17.29 -6.65 -8.25
C ALA A 70 -17.97 -8.00 -8.50
N GLY A 71 -18.69 -8.50 -7.50
CA GLY A 71 -19.36 -9.80 -7.53
C GLY A 71 -18.47 -11.01 -7.17
N TYR A 72 -17.17 -10.80 -6.93
CA TYR A 72 -16.23 -11.86 -6.53
C TYR A 72 -15.67 -11.67 -5.10
N GLY A 73 -16.21 -10.71 -4.35
CA GLY A 73 -15.80 -10.40 -2.98
C GLY A 73 -16.93 -9.78 -2.18
N ASP A 74 -16.57 -8.93 -1.21
CA ASP A 74 -17.52 -8.16 -0.41
C ASP A 74 -18.42 -7.27 -1.28
N GLU A 75 -19.50 -6.75 -0.69
CA GLU A 75 -20.46 -5.88 -1.37
C GLU A 75 -19.80 -4.62 -1.97
N ASP A 76 -18.73 -4.12 -1.35
CA ASP A 76 -17.93 -2.98 -1.82
C ASP A 76 -16.75 -3.37 -2.71
N ALA A 77 -16.57 -4.66 -3.04
CA ALA A 77 -15.49 -5.14 -3.89
C ALA A 77 -15.61 -4.53 -5.29
N ARG A 78 -14.53 -3.89 -5.72
CA ARG A 78 -14.40 -3.37 -7.09
C ARG A 78 -12.93 -3.24 -7.43
N TRP A 79 -12.57 -3.78 -8.59
CA TRP A 79 -11.26 -3.52 -9.17
C TRP A 79 -11.23 -2.03 -9.57
N ASP A 80 -10.41 -1.24 -8.88
CA ASP A 80 -10.31 0.19 -9.09
C ASP A 80 -8.85 0.58 -9.39
N HIS A 81 -8.56 0.79 -10.68
CA HIS A 81 -7.23 1.18 -11.13
C HIS A 81 -6.81 2.56 -10.60
N TYR A 82 -7.79 3.44 -10.32
CA TYR A 82 -7.48 4.74 -9.72
C TYR A 82 -6.92 4.55 -8.31
N ARG A 83 -7.53 3.69 -7.47
CA ARG A 83 -7.01 3.37 -6.12
C ARG A 83 -5.58 2.82 -6.19
N LEU A 84 -5.30 1.92 -7.12
CA LEU A 84 -3.97 1.33 -7.30
C LEU A 84 -2.92 2.36 -7.76
N SER A 85 -3.27 3.20 -8.74
CA SER A 85 -2.35 4.20 -9.30
C SER A 85 -2.10 5.40 -8.37
N ALA A 86 -3.07 5.69 -7.50
CA ALA A 86 -2.97 6.66 -6.41
C ALA A 86 -2.15 6.12 -5.24
N PHE A 87 -1.90 4.81 -5.18
CA PHE A 87 -1.01 4.24 -4.19
C PHE A 87 0.43 4.26 -4.70
N ARG A 88 1.10 5.40 -4.53
CA ARG A 88 2.55 5.51 -4.74
C ARG A 88 3.21 5.79 -3.39
N VAL A 89 3.92 4.79 -2.88
CA VAL A 89 4.90 4.99 -1.82
C VAL A 89 6.18 5.42 -2.52
N ASP A 90 6.54 6.69 -2.39
CA ASP A 90 7.83 7.19 -2.89
C ASP A 90 8.93 6.63 -1.97
N ALA A 91 9.54 5.52 -2.38
CA ALA A 91 10.61 4.82 -1.66
C ALA A 91 12.02 5.30 -2.03
#